data_AF-A0A8H4BM71-F1
#
_entry.id   AF-A0A8H4BM71-F1
#
_cell.length_a   1.000
_cell.length_b   1.000
_cell.length_c   1.000
_cell.angle_alpha   90.00
_cell.angle_beta   90.00
_cell.angle_gamma   90.00
#
_symmetry.space_group_name_H-M   'P 1'
#
loop_
_entity.id
_entity.type
_entity.pdbx_description
1 polymer ?
#
loop_
_entity_poly.entity_id
_entity_poly.type
_entity_poly.pdbx_seq_one_letter_code
_entity_poly.pdbx_strand_id
1 'polypeptide(L)'
;MFKSIVTFLLAALAMVVVADQIYIYGPPSSGIYHPKDIMDIRYHVRSMGMTKIWQTSATLIHDSTNTTITSFPITSWNASAETNYAHSTWAIPAGLSNGNYTMTISANVTRLCSKNSDGATPFIQCQTTLCESRSFVINNGTATA
;
A
#
# COMPACT_ATOMS: atom_id res chain seq x y z
N MET A 1 -3.64 38.65 -28.08
CA MET A 1 -2.65 37.75 -27.44
C MET A 1 -3.05 37.25 -26.04
N PHE A 2 -4.32 37.36 -25.59
CA PHE A 2 -4.74 36.93 -24.24
C PHE A 2 -5.65 35.68 -24.19
N LYS A 3 -5.96 35.05 -25.33
CA LYS A 3 -6.86 33.87 -25.38
C LYS A 3 -6.14 32.52 -25.20
N SER A 4 -4.81 32.45 -25.31
CA SER A 4 -4.08 31.18 -25.26
C SER A 4 -3.71 30.70 -23.86
N ILE A 5 -3.65 31.57 -22.86
CA ILE A 5 -3.17 31.20 -21.52
C ILE A 5 -4.29 30.54 -20.70
N VAL A 6 -5.54 30.96 -20.91
CA VAL A 6 -6.69 30.43 -20.14
C VAL A 6 -7.03 28.98 -20.53
N THR A 7 -6.79 28.57 -21.78
CA THR A 7 -7.06 27.20 -22.24
C THR A 7 -6.04 26.18 -21.71
N PHE A 8 -4.80 26.60 -21.47
CA PHE A 8 -3.77 25.70 -20.92
C PHE A 8 -3.96 25.42 -19.41
N LEU A 9 -4.52 26.36 -18.63
CA LEU A 9 -4.80 26.12 -17.22
C LEU A 9 -6.03 25.22 -16.98
N LEU A 10 -7.04 25.25 -17.86
CA LEU A 10 -8.22 24.39 -17.72
C LEU A 10 -7.93 22.92 -18.05
N ALA A 11 -6.99 22.64 -18.94
CA ALA A 11 -6.55 21.28 -19.27
C ALA A 11 -5.68 20.64 -18.18
N ALA A 12 -5.03 21.44 -17.32
CA ALA A 12 -4.22 20.95 -16.22
C ALA A 12 -5.04 20.61 -14.95
N LEU A 13 -6.29 21.08 -14.85
CA LEU A 13 -7.20 20.74 -13.74
C LEU A 13 -8.07 19.49 -14.01
N ALA A 14 -8.15 19.01 -15.24
CA ALA A 14 -8.87 17.79 -15.58
C ALA A 14 -7.90 16.60 -15.56
N MET A 15 -8.24 15.57 -14.77
CA MET A 15 -7.55 14.27 -14.66
C MET A 15 -6.54 14.10 -13.52
N VAL A 16 -6.89 14.55 -12.31
CA VAL A 16 -6.58 13.72 -11.13
C VAL A 16 -7.85 12.92 -10.81
N VAL A 17 -8.14 11.89 -11.62
CA VAL A 17 -9.08 10.86 -11.19
C VAL A 17 -8.38 10.16 -10.03
N VAL A 18 -8.72 10.53 -8.81
CA VAL A 18 -8.10 9.92 -7.64
C VAL A 18 -8.59 8.48 -7.60
N ALA A 19 -7.68 7.52 -7.79
CA ALA A 19 -7.97 6.12 -7.55
C ALA A 19 -8.14 5.90 -6.04
N ASP A 20 -8.97 4.95 -5.62
CA ASP A 20 -8.91 4.35 -4.28
C ASP A 20 -7.45 4.17 -3.82
N GLN A 21 -7.18 4.49 -2.55
CA GLN A 21 -5.83 4.59 -2.01
C GLN A 21 -5.66 3.73 -0.76
N ILE A 22 -4.43 3.33 -0.50
CA ILE A 22 -4.04 2.65 0.73
C ILE A 22 -3.10 3.58 1.49
N TYR A 23 -3.44 3.89 2.72
CA TYR A 23 -2.61 4.71 3.61
C TYR A 23 -2.03 3.85 4.72
N ILE A 24 -0.71 3.67 4.73
CA ILE A 24 -0.03 2.94 5.79
C ILE A 24 0.28 3.91 6.95
N TYR A 25 -0.22 3.59 8.14
CA TYR A 25 0.06 4.33 9.37
C TYR A 25 1.21 3.71 10.17
N GLY A 26 1.32 2.37 10.21
CA GLY A 26 2.37 1.65 10.91
C GLY A 26 2.86 0.44 10.10
N PRO A 27 4.17 0.10 10.17
CA PRO A 27 5.24 0.76 10.95
C PRO A 27 5.67 2.11 10.35
N PRO A 28 6.30 3.04 11.10
CA PRO A 28 6.82 4.28 10.53
C PRO A 28 7.84 4.02 9.42
N SER A 29 7.88 4.88 8.42
CA SER A 29 8.95 4.85 7.41
C SER A 29 10.31 5.03 8.09
N SER A 30 11.27 4.18 7.76
CA SER A 30 12.62 4.21 8.32
C SER A 30 12.69 3.98 9.83
N GLY A 31 11.67 3.34 10.42
CA GLY A 31 11.75 2.85 11.79
C GLY A 31 12.91 1.86 11.97
N ILE A 32 13.51 1.85 13.16
CA ILE A 32 14.51 0.86 13.55
C ILE A 32 13.89 0.02 14.66
N TYR A 33 13.87 -1.29 14.45
CA TYR A 33 13.32 -2.26 15.38
C TYR A 33 14.36 -3.30 15.77
N HIS A 34 14.14 -3.90 16.93
CA HIS A 34 14.98 -4.95 17.51
C HIS A 34 14.14 -6.22 17.72
N PRO A 35 14.79 -7.38 17.91
CA PRO A 35 14.10 -8.58 18.35
C PRO A 35 13.26 -8.32 19.59
N LYS A 36 12.04 -8.89 19.59
CA LYS A 36 11.01 -8.77 20.64
C LYS A 36 10.31 -7.41 20.72
N ASP A 37 10.70 -6.42 19.92
CA ASP A 37 9.90 -5.20 19.79
C ASP A 37 8.49 -5.56 19.30
N ILE A 38 7.50 -4.83 19.81
CA ILE A 38 6.12 -4.93 19.35
C ILE A 38 5.89 -3.88 18.28
N MET A 39 5.68 -4.34 17.06
CA MET A 39 5.41 -3.49 15.89
C MET A 39 3.90 -3.33 15.69
N ASP A 40 3.45 -2.09 15.53
CA ASP A 40 2.09 -1.76 15.09
C ASP A 40 2.00 -1.82 13.56
N ILE A 41 1.11 -2.65 13.04
CA ILE A 41 0.85 -2.81 11.61
C ILE A 41 -0.55 -2.28 11.35
N ARG A 42 -0.65 -1.15 10.65
CA ARG A 42 -1.93 -0.46 10.48
C ARG A 42 -1.99 0.26 9.16
N TYR A 43 -3.09 0.07 8.44
CA TYR A 43 -3.37 0.81 7.22
C TYR A 43 -4.87 1.02 7.03
N HIS A 44 -5.22 2.00 6.20
CA HIS A 44 -6.59 2.38 5.87
C HIS A 44 -6.77 2.41 4.37
N VAL A 45 -7.88 1.81 3.91
CA VAL A 45 -8.33 1.85 2.53
C VAL A 45 -9.30 3.01 2.38
N ARG A 46 -8.97 3.98 1.53
CA ARG A 46 -9.82 5.13 1.26
C ARG A 46 -10.39 5.02 -0.15
N SER A 47 -11.71 4.95 -0.26
CA SER A 47 -12.35 5.02 -1.58
C SER A 47 -12.34 6.46 -2.10
N MET A 48 -11.82 6.67 -3.30
CA MET A 48 -11.58 8.02 -3.85
C MET A 48 -11.98 8.23 -5.31
N GLY A 49 -12.56 7.24 -6.01
CA GLY A 49 -13.02 7.49 -7.37
C GLY A 49 -13.57 6.28 -8.12
N MET A 50 -13.09 6.10 -9.36
CA MET A 50 -13.59 5.10 -10.31
C MET A 50 -12.92 3.71 -10.18
N THR A 51 -11.93 3.58 -9.30
CA THR A 51 -11.38 2.29 -8.89
C THR A 51 -12.10 1.81 -7.64
N LYS A 52 -12.16 0.50 -7.46
CA LYS A 52 -12.70 -0.13 -6.26
C LYS A 52 -11.73 -1.18 -5.76
N ILE A 53 -11.22 -1.01 -4.54
CA ILE A 53 -10.44 -2.04 -3.84
C ILE A 53 -11.41 -3.04 -3.21
N TRP A 54 -11.22 -4.33 -3.48
CA TRP A 54 -12.08 -5.40 -2.95
C TRP A 54 -11.50 -6.08 -1.71
N GLN A 55 -10.20 -6.28 -1.73
CA GLN A 55 -9.47 -6.95 -0.66
C GLN A 55 -8.02 -6.52 -0.69
N THR A 56 -7.38 -6.58 0.48
CA THR A 56 -5.96 -6.31 0.67
C THR A 56 -5.28 -7.41 1.45
N SER A 57 -3.97 -7.54 1.27
CA SER A 57 -3.11 -8.40 2.10
C SER A 57 -1.77 -7.73 2.34
N ALA A 58 -1.25 -7.88 3.55
CA ALA A 58 0.08 -7.43 3.92
C ALA A 58 1.11 -8.57 3.77
N THR A 59 2.27 -8.26 3.21
CA THR A 59 3.44 -9.14 3.17
C THR A 59 4.67 -8.39 3.65
N LEU A 60 5.67 -9.13 4.15
CA LEU A 60 6.95 -8.58 4.58
C LEU A 60 8.08 -9.34 3.90
N ILE A 61 9.02 -8.61 3.29
CA ILE A 61 10.17 -9.16 2.59
C ILE A 61 11.45 -8.57 3.18
N HIS A 62 12.49 -9.39 3.33
CA HIS A 62 13.84 -8.91 3.60
C HIS A 62 14.52 -8.52 2.28
N ASP A 63 14.94 -7.27 2.16
CA ASP A 63 15.25 -6.67 0.86
C ASP A 63 16.48 -7.31 0.18
N SER A 64 17.51 -7.70 0.96
CA SER A 64 18.75 -8.22 0.38
C SER A 64 18.66 -9.67 -0.06
N THR A 65 17.84 -10.48 0.61
CA THR A 65 17.65 -11.91 0.28
C THR A 65 16.37 -12.15 -0.52
N ASN A 66 15.51 -11.14 -0.66
CA ASN A 66 14.18 -11.23 -1.24
C ASN A 66 13.32 -12.36 -0.61
N THR A 67 13.55 -12.66 0.67
CA THR A 67 12.84 -13.71 1.38
C THR A 67 11.62 -13.16 2.09
N THR A 68 10.45 -13.78 1.85
CA THR A 68 9.22 -13.46 2.57
C THR A 68 9.29 -13.96 4.01
N ILE A 69 8.93 -13.11 4.96
CA ILE A 69 8.91 -13.42 6.39
C ILE A 69 7.59 -14.09 6.75
N THR A 70 7.60 -15.41 6.85
CA THR A 70 6.39 -16.23 7.09
C THR A 70 5.78 -16.04 8.48
N SER A 71 6.57 -15.57 9.45
CA SER A 71 6.12 -15.24 10.80
C SER A 71 5.40 -13.88 10.90
N PHE A 72 5.36 -13.11 9.81
CA PHE A 72 4.63 -11.84 9.75
C PHE A 72 3.11 -12.10 9.79
N PRO A 73 2.33 -11.35 10.58
CA PRO A 73 0.93 -11.68 10.80
C PRO A 73 0.09 -11.36 9.57
N ILE A 74 -0.92 -12.20 9.35
CA ILE A 74 -1.93 -11.95 8.31
C ILE A 74 -2.69 -10.68 8.70
N THR A 75 -2.48 -9.61 7.94
CA THR A 75 -3.18 -8.33 8.13
C THR A 75 -3.87 -7.95 6.83
N SER A 76 -5.17 -8.21 6.77
CA SER A 76 -6.00 -8.05 5.58
C SER A 76 -7.23 -7.20 5.87
N TRP A 77 -7.78 -6.62 4.80
CA TRP A 77 -9.07 -5.94 4.79
C TRP A 77 -9.88 -6.43 3.58
N ASN A 78 -11.20 -6.37 3.67
CA ASN A 78 -12.07 -6.61 2.52
C ASN A 78 -13.26 -5.62 2.51
N ALA A 79 -13.83 -5.40 1.33
CA ALA A 79 -14.88 -4.40 1.12
C ALA A 79 -16.23 -4.70 1.81
N SER A 80 -16.40 -5.89 2.41
CA SER A 80 -17.56 -6.21 3.24
C SER A 80 -17.34 -5.95 4.73
N ALA A 81 -16.13 -5.57 5.13
CA ALA A 81 -15.83 -5.21 6.52
C ALA A 81 -16.56 -3.93 6.93
N GLU A 82 -16.97 -3.86 8.20
CA GLU A 82 -17.66 -2.68 8.77
C GLU A 82 -16.74 -1.44 8.83
N THR A 83 -15.44 -1.66 8.92
CA THR A 83 -14.42 -0.62 8.99
C THR A 83 -13.54 -0.65 7.76
N ASN A 84 -12.99 0.50 7.37
CA ASN A 84 -12.13 0.61 6.19
C ASN A 84 -10.63 0.39 6.47
N TYR A 85 -10.26 0.00 7.69
CA TYR A 85 -8.85 -0.18 8.08
C TYR A 85 -8.57 -1.63 8.49
N ALA A 86 -7.30 -2.01 8.44
CA ALA A 86 -6.79 -3.23 9.04
C ALA A 86 -5.74 -2.88 10.09
N HIS A 87 -5.71 -3.68 11.16
CA HIS A 87 -4.81 -3.48 12.27
C HIS A 87 -4.38 -4.83 12.84
N SER A 88 -3.09 -4.96 13.12
CA SER A 88 -2.50 -6.06 13.86
C SER A 88 -1.25 -5.58 14.59
N THR A 89 -0.77 -6.40 15.51
CA THR A 89 0.51 -6.21 16.18
C THR A 89 1.39 -7.41 15.94
N TRP A 90 2.69 -7.18 15.78
CA TRP A 90 3.67 -8.24 15.57
C TRP A 90 4.81 -8.12 16.57
N ALA A 91 5.03 -9.17 17.36
CA ALA A 91 6.25 -9.29 18.15
C ALA A 91 7.35 -9.82 17.24
N ILE A 92 8.39 -9.02 16.99
CA ILE A 92 9.47 -9.37 16.07
C ILE A 92 10.22 -10.59 16.61
N PRO A 93 10.25 -11.72 15.87
CA PRO A 93 10.96 -12.91 16.33
C PRO A 93 12.45 -12.67 16.50
N ALA A 94 13.04 -13.34 17.48
CA ALA A 94 14.49 -13.46 17.54
C ALA A 94 14.99 -14.28 16.33
N GLY A 95 16.15 -13.92 15.78
CA GLY A 95 16.80 -14.66 14.70
C GLY A 95 16.50 -14.18 13.28
N LEU A 96 15.67 -13.14 13.10
CA LEU A 96 15.63 -12.43 11.81
C LEU A 96 16.99 -11.79 11.52
N SER A 97 17.43 -11.78 10.26
CA SER A 97 18.70 -11.16 9.87
C SER A 97 18.67 -9.65 10.05
N ASN A 98 19.83 -9.04 10.30
CA ASN A 98 19.92 -7.58 10.28
C ASN A 98 19.74 -7.08 8.86
N GLY A 99 18.94 -6.05 8.67
CA GLY A 99 18.78 -5.44 7.35
C GLY A 99 17.53 -4.60 7.17
N ASN A 100 17.32 -4.19 5.93
CA ASN A 100 16.12 -3.52 5.49
C ASN A 100 15.03 -4.53 5.16
N TYR A 101 13.82 -4.18 5.57
CA TYR A 101 12.62 -4.95 5.32
C TYR A 101 11.58 -4.04 4.69
N THR A 102 10.89 -4.55 3.68
CA THR A 102 9.80 -3.85 3.00
C THR A 102 8.49 -4.58 3.25
N MET A 103 7.58 -3.91 3.97
CA MET A 103 6.19 -4.32 4.07
C MET A 103 5.44 -3.82 2.85
N THR A 104 4.65 -4.68 2.21
CA THR A 104 3.80 -4.30 1.07
C THR A 104 2.36 -4.68 1.37
N ILE A 105 1.45 -3.72 1.17
CA ILE A 105 0.01 -3.95 1.13
C ILE A 105 -0.39 -4.06 -0.33
N SER A 106 -0.78 -5.26 -0.74
CA SER A 106 -1.28 -5.53 -2.09
C SER A 106 -2.79 -5.57 -2.09
N ALA A 107 -3.41 -5.02 -3.12
CA ALA A 107 -4.86 -4.91 -3.23
C ALA A 107 -5.36 -5.41 -4.58
N ASN A 108 -6.45 -6.19 -4.56
CA ASN A 108 -7.18 -6.54 -5.77
C ASN A 108 -8.18 -5.42 -6.08
N VAL A 109 -8.06 -4.84 -7.26
CA VAL A 109 -8.76 -3.61 -7.64
C VAL A 109 -9.49 -3.80 -8.96
N THR A 110 -10.73 -3.30 -9.05
CA THR A 110 -11.41 -3.13 -10.33
C THR A 110 -11.43 -1.66 -10.73
N ARG A 111 -11.22 -1.36 -12.01
CA ARG A 111 -11.32 0.00 -12.57
C ARG A 111 -12.07 0.00 -13.89
N LEU A 112 -12.63 1.14 -14.26
CA LEU A 112 -13.12 1.34 -15.63
C LEU A 112 -11.95 1.44 -16.62
N CYS A 113 -12.05 0.74 -17.74
CA CYS A 113 -11.08 0.72 -18.83
C CYS A 113 -11.82 0.66 -20.17
N SER A 114 -11.26 1.25 -21.24
CA SER A 114 -11.82 1.10 -22.59
C SER A 114 -11.74 -0.36 -23.01
N LYS A 115 -12.84 -0.90 -23.54
CA LYS A 115 -12.88 -2.24 -24.13
C LYS A 115 -11.84 -2.43 -25.24
N ASN A 116 -11.56 -1.37 -25.99
CA ASN A 116 -10.64 -1.38 -27.13
C ASN A 116 -9.23 -0.88 -26.77
N SER A 117 -8.97 -0.56 -25.49
CA SER A 117 -7.69 0.01 -25.02
C SER A 117 -7.28 1.35 -25.66
N ASP A 118 -8.24 2.05 -26.27
CA ASP A 118 -8.06 3.33 -26.98
C ASP A 118 -8.50 4.55 -26.15
N GLY A 119 -8.99 4.31 -24.93
CA GLY A 119 -9.58 5.36 -24.07
C GLY A 119 -11.00 5.78 -24.45
N ALA A 120 -11.60 5.20 -25.48
CA ALA A 120 -12.96 5.50 -25.93
C ALA A 120 -13.99 4.51 -25.37
N THR A 121 -15.27 4.88 -25.45
CA THR A 121 -16.39 3.98 -25.15
C THR A 121 -16.45 2.82 -26.15
N PRO A 122 -16.93 1.63 -25.76
CA PRO A 122 -17.53 1.31 -24.46
C PRO A 122 -16.49 1.00 -23.38
N PHE A 123 -16.82 1.33 -22.13
CA PHE A 123 -16.01 1.01 -20.96
C PHE A 123 -16.45 -0.32 -20.31
N ILE A 124 -15.49 -1.08 -19.82
CA ILE A 124 -15.69 -2.33 -19.05
C ILE A 124 -14.95 -2.24 -17.71
N GLN A 125 -15.22 -3.18 -16.81
CA GLN A 125 -14.45 -3.34 -15.57
C GLN A 125 -13.22 -4.21 -15.82
N CYS A 126 -12.02 -3.64 -15.67
CA CYS A 126 -10.76 -4.36 -15.68
C CYS A 126 -10.28 -4.63 -14.25
N GLN A 127 -9.72 -5.81 -14.03
CA GLN A 127 -8.97 -6.12 -12.81
C GLN A 127 -7.54 -5.56 -12.91
N THR A 128 -7.01 -5.15 -11.77
CA THR A 128 -5.62 -4.70 -11.61
C THR A 128 -5.19 -4.86 -10.15
N THR A 129 -3.91 -4.64 -9.88
CA THR A 129 -3.35 -4.67 -8.54
C THR A 129 -2.86 -3.28 -8.17
N LEU A 130 -3.20 -2.83 -6.97
CA LEU A 130 -2.59 -1.66 -6.35
C LEU A 130 -1.66 -2.14 -5.24
N CYS A 131 -0.47 -1.56 -5.14
CA CYS A 131 0.48 -1.86 -4.09
C CYS A 131 0.90 -0.57 -3.40
N GLU A 132 0.97 -0.60 -2.07
CA GLU A 132 1.60 0.43 -1.27
C GLU A 132 2.60 -0.21 -0.32
N SER A 133 3.77 0.41 -0.15
CA SER A 133 4.89 -0.21 0.56
C SER A 133 5.50 0.70 1.60
N ARG A 134 6.16 0.08 2.58
CA ARG A 134 6.86 0.78 3.65
C ARG A 134 8.10 0.02 4.05
N SER A 135 9.23 0.73 4.10
CA SER A 135 10.51 0.13 4.47
C SER A 135 10.95 0.58 5.85
N PHE A 136 11.58 -0.33 6.58
CA PHE A 136 12.13 -0.14 7.92
C PHE A 136 13.32 -1.09 8.14
N VAL A 137 14.05 -0.88 9.23
CA VAL A 137 15.24 -1.68 9.59
C VAL A 137 14.90 -2.58 10.77
N ILE A 138 15.34 -3.84 10.70
CA ILE A 138 15.49 -4.69 11.88
C ILE A 138 16.99 -4.82 12.17
N ASN A 139 17.37 -4.49 13.39
CA ASN A 139 18.75 -4.53 13.87
C ASN A 139 18.83 -5.38 15.15
N ASN A 140 19.56 -6.49 15.10
CA ASN A 140 19.86 -7.33 16.26
C ASN A 140 21.05 -6.83 17.08
N GLY A 141 21.54 -5.61 16.83
CA GLY A 141 22.49 -4.98 17.73
C GLY A 141 21.93 -5.01 19.16
N THR A 142 22.76 -5.43 20.13
CA THR A 142 22.40 -5.39 21.54
C THR A 142 21.87 -4.00 21.88
N ALA A 143 20.59 -3.91 22.29
CA ALA A 143 20.06 -2.72 22.93
C ALA A 143 21.03 -2.36 24.05
N THR A 144 21.75 -1.26 23.90
CA THR A 144 22.52 -0.70 25.01
C THR A 144 21.47 -0.16 25.97
N ALA A 145 21.31 -0.90 27.07
CA ALA A 145 20.45 -0.53 28.19
C ALA A 145 20.93 0.77 28.85
#